data_AF-A0A7I8F3Q3-F1
#
_entry.id   AF-A0A7I8F3Q3-F1
#
_cell.length_a   1.000
_cell.length_b   1.000
_cell.length_c   1.000
_cell.angle_alpha   90.00
_cell.angle_beta   90.00
_cell.angle_gamma   90.00
#
_symmetry.space_group_name_H-M   'P 1'
#
loop_
_entity.id
_entity.type
_entity.pdbx_description
1 polymer ?
#
loop_
_entity_poly.entity_id
_entity_poly.type
_entity_poly.pdbx_seq_one_letter_code
_entity_poly.pdbx_strand_id
1 'polypeptide(L)' 'MQIVLLHESYPYTRQGAYLAALYPQVYFDLSYMISFVDRNEMLAFTRQALSVAPASKLMYSSDGIHVPEMYWVSARRM' A
#
# COMPACT_ATOMS: atom_id res chain seq x y z
N MET A 1 -5.53 3.50 19.97
CA MET A 1 -5.80 2.36 19.07
C MET A 1 -5.13 2.65 17.74
N GLN A 2 -4.32 1.73 17.23
CA GLN A 2 -3.70 1.88 15.91
C GLN A 2 -4.72 1.54 14.82
N ILE A 3 -4.66 2.25 13.70
CA ILE A 3 -5.50 2.05 12.51
C ILE A 3 -4.58 1.78 11.33
N VAL A 4 -4.87 0.75 10.56
CA VAL A 4 -4.15 0.43 9.32
C VAL A 4 -5.12 0.52 8.16
N LEU A 5 -4.81 1.36 7.19
CA LEU A 5 -5.52 1.41 5.92
C LEU A 5 -4.96 0.33 5.00
N LEU A 6 -5.79 -0.65 4.65
CA LEU A 6 -5.43 -1.77 3.78
C LEU A 6 -5.65 -1.45 2.30
N HIS A 7 -5.03 -2.24 1.44
CA HIS A 7 -5.16 -2.22 -0.02
C HIS A 7 -4.74 -0.87 -0.63
N GLU A 8 -3.72 -0.23 -0.05
CA GLU A 8 -3.23 1.10 -0.48
C GLU A 8 -4.31 2.16 -0.52
N SER A 9 -5.44 1.91 0.14
CA SER A 9 -6.68 2.65 -0.07
C SER A 9 -7.08 2.80 -1.54
N TYR A 10 -6.63 1.97 -2.48
CA TYR A 10 -6.88 2.14 -3.92
C TYR A 10 -8.39 2.21 -4.23
N PRO A 11 -8.87 3.14 -5.08
CA PRO A 11 -8.14 4.14 -5.87
C PRO A 11 -7.88 5.47 -5.13
N TYR A 12 -8.05 5.51 -3.81
CA TYR A 12 -7.91 6.67 -2.92
C TYR A 12 -6.53 6.74 -2.23
N THR A 13 -5.47 6.26 -2.88
CA THR A 13 -4.12 6.17 -2.29
C THR A 13 -3.61 7.50 -1.76
N ARG A 14 -3.84 8.61 -2.48
CA ARG A 14 -3.44 9.94 -2.02
C ARG A 14 -4.19 10.35 -0.74
N GLN A 15 -5.47 10.01 -0.61
CA GLN A 15 -6.27 10.31 0.58
C GLN A 15 -5.80 9.47 1.78
N GLY A 16 -5.53 8.18 1.57
CA GLY A 16 -4.96 7.31 2.61
C GLY A 16 -3.60 7.81 3.10
N ALA A 17 -2.73 8.23 2.17
CA ALA A 17 -1.44 8.82 2.49
C ALA A 17 -1.56 10.13 3.29
N TYR A 18 -2.53 10.98 2.93
CA TYR A 18 -2.83 12.21 3.65
C TYR A 18 -3.29 11.94 5.09
N LEU A 19 -4.17 10.94 5.29
CA LEU A 19 -4.59 10.53 6.64
C LEU A 19 -3.41 10.00 7.46
N ALA A 20 -2.53 9.19 6.85
CA ALA A 20 -1.32 8.69 7.50
C ALA A 20 -0.35 9.81 7.90
N ALA A 21 -0.29 10.91 7.13
CA ALA A 21 0.52 12.07 7.45
C ALA A 21 -0.06 12.92 8.60
N LEU A 22 -1.39 13.03 8.69
CA LEU A 22 -2.06 13.85 9.70
C LEU A 22 -2.21 13.16 11.07
N TYR A 23 -2.59 11.88 11.09
CA TYR A 23 -3.01 11.21 12.32
C TYR A 23 -1.92 10.28 12.83
N PRO A 24 -1.37 10.48 14.04
CA PRO A 24 -0.23 9.69 14.54
C PRO A 24 -0.51 8.18 14.59
N GLN A 25 -1.75 7.77 14.80
CA GLN A 25 -2.18 6.37 14.91
C GLN A 25 -2.56 5.70 13.58
N VAL A 26 -2.55 6.43 12.46
CA VAL A 26 -2.94 5.89 11.14
C VAL A 26 -1.71 5.44 10.35
N TYR A 27 -1.67 4.16 10.01
CA TYR A 27 -0.68 3.53 9.14
C TYR A 27 -1.34 3.11 7.83
N PHE A 28 -0.52 2.81 6.84
CA PHE A 28 -0.97 2.63 5.47
C PHE A 28 -0.14 1.52 4.82
N ASP A 29 -0.81 0.51 4.24
CA ASP A 29 -0.10 -0.56 3.55
C ASP A 29 0.11 -0.26 2.04
N LEU A 30 1.08 -0.96 1.48
CA LEU A 30 1.37 -1.10 0.05
C LEU A 30 1.14 -2.60 -0.25
N SER A 31 -0.03 -2.95 -0.78
CA SER A 31 -0.54 -4.32 -0.94
C SER A 31 -1.32 -4.65 -2.22
N TYR A 32 -2.65 -4.85 -2.13
CA TYR A 32 -3.54 -5.58 -3.05
C TYR A 32 -3.16 -5.41 -4.51
N MET A 33 -3.03 -4.16 -4.96
CA MET A 33 -2.89 -3.90 -6.39
C MET A 33 -1.53 -4.31 -6.96
N ILE A 34 -0.48 -4.49 -6.14
CA ILE A 34 0.88 -4.87 -6.60
C ILE A 34 0.88 -6.12 -7.50
N SER A 35 0.00 -7.09 -7.20
CA SER A 35 -0.11 -8.33 -7.98
C SER A 35 -1.10 -8.24 -9.15
N PHE A 36 -2.07 -7.32 -9.12
CA PHE A 36 -3.20 -7.29 -10.06
C PHE A 36 -3.14 -6.21 -11.14
N VAL A 37 -2.33 -5.16 -10.97
CA VAL A 37 -2.18 -4.10 -11.98
C VAL A 37 -0.86 -4.17 -12.74
N ASP A 38 -0.77 -3.40 -13.82
CA ASP A 38 0.49 -3.26 -14.54
C ASP A 38 1.52 -2.45 -13.72
N ARG A 39 2.80 -2.58 -14.10
CA ARG A 39 3.91 -1.94 -13.37
C ARG A 39 3.78 -0.41 -13.31
N ASN A 40 3.27 0.25 -14.35
CA ASN A 40 3.17 1.71 -14.36
C ASN A 40 2.10 2.19 -13.39
N GLU A 41 0.94 1.52 -13.36
CA GLU A 41 -0.12 1.83 -12.40
C GLU A 41 0.36 1.56 -10.97
N MET A 42 1.08 0.45 -10.75
CA MET A 42 1.73 0.14 -9.47
C MET A 42 2.66 1.26 -9.00
N LEU A 43 3.54 1.73 -9.88
CA LEU A 43 4.44 2.84 -9.60
C LEU A 43 3.69 4.15 -9.37
N ALA A 44 2.54 4.37 -10.03
CA ALA A 44 1.74 5.57 -9.89
C ALA A 44 1.15 5.69 -8.49
N PHE A 45 0.45 4.66 -7.98
CA PHE A 45 -0.08 4.72 -6.62
C PHE A 45 1.02 4.67 -5.55
N THR A 46 2.13 3.96 -5.80
CA THR A 46 3.28 3.95 -4.88
C THR A 46 3.88 5.35 -4.74
N ARG A 47 4.01 6.09 -5.84
CA ARG A 47 4.43 7.50 -5.82
C ARG A 47 3.42 8.39 -5.10
N GLN A 48 2.12 8.16 -5.28
CA GLN A 48 1.08 8.89 -4.55
C GLN A 48 1.21 8.67 -3.03
N ALA A 49 1.45 7.43 -2.59
CA ALA A 49 1.66 7.11 -1.18
C ALA A 49 2.90 7.84 -0.62
N LEU A 50 4.04 7.68 -1.27
CA LEU A 50 5.32 8.30 -0.89
C LEU A 50 5.32 9.83 -0.98
N SER A 51 4.40 10.44 -1.73
CA SER A 51 4.35 11.89 -1.91
C SER A 51 3.96 12.67 -0.65
N VAL A 52 3.20 12.04 0.27
CA VAL A 52 2.68 12.72 1.47
C VAL A 52 2.87 11.89 2.74
N ALA A 53 2.76 10.56 2.69
CA ALA A 53 2.87 9.74 3.88
C ALA A 53 4.32 9.66 4.39
N PRO A 54 4.57 9.76 5.70
CA PRO A 54 5.87 9.46 6.27
C PRO A 54 6.25 8.00 5.96
N ALA A 55 7.47 7.77 5.46
CA ALA A 55 7.93 6.44 5.09
C ALA A 55 7.85 5.43 6.25
N SER A 56 8.01 5.89 7.51
CA SER A 56 7.88 5.07 8.72
C SER A 56 6.46 4.59 9.02
N LYS A 57 5.45 5.05 8.26
CA LYS A 57 4.04 4.68 8.41
C LYS A 57 3.51 3.91 7.20
N LEU A 58 4.37 3.69 6.20
CA LEU A 58 4.13 2.80 5.08
C LEU A 58 4.56 1.38 5.45
N MET A 59 3.73 0.41 5.13
CA MET A 59 3.97 -1.00 5.43
C MET A 59 3.82 -1.84 4.18
N TYR A 60 4.58 -2.92 4.08
CA TYR A 60 4.31 -3.94 3.07
C TYR A 60 3.21 -4.88 3.55
N SER A 61 2.28 -5.23 2.67
CA SER A 61 1.43 -6.41 2.83
C SER A 61 1.30 -7.12 1.48
N SER A 62 1.28 -8.45 1.49
CA SER A 62 1.20 -9.21 0.24
C SER A 62 -0.20 -9.26 -0.37
N ASP A 63 -1.22 -9.08 0.47
CA ASP A 63 -2.63 -9.43 0.23
C ASP A 63 -2.84 -10.81 -0.44
N GLY A 64 -1.90 -11.73 -0.21
CA GLY A 64 -1.96 -13.07 -0.76
C GLY A 64 -3.07 -13.89 -0.12
N ILE A 65 -3.80 -14.63 -0.96
CA ILE A 65 -4.79 -15.62 -0.53
C ILE A 65 -4.59 -16.92 -1.31
N HIS A 66 -5.03 -18.05 -0.76
CA HIS A 66 -5.10 -19.38 -1.39
C HIS A 66 -3.80 -20.07 -1.82
N VAL A 67 -2.85 -19.38 -2.47
CA VAL A 67 -1.65 -20.00 -3.07
C VAL A 67 -0.36 -19.23 -2.73
N PRO A 68 0.78 -19.91 -2.52
CA PRO A 68 2.04 -19.29 -2.12
C PRO A 68 2.57 -18.30 -3.17
N GLU A 69 2.25 -18.49 -4.44
CA GLU A 69 2.66 -17.63 -5.56
C GLU A 69 2.15 -16.20 -5.40
N MET A 70 0.97 -15.98 -4.80
CA MET A 70 0.48 -14.62 -4.56
C MET A 70 1.39 -13.87 -3.59
N TYR A 71 1.83 -14.50 -2.52
CA TYR A 71 2.77 -13.92 -1.56
C TYR A 71 4.12 -13.64 -2.22
N TRP A 72 4.62 -14.58 -3.02
CA TRP A 72 5.90 -14.47 -3.72
C TRP A 72 5.90 -13.37 -4.79
N VAL A 73 4.86 -13.29 -5.62
CA VAL A 73 4.74 -12.26 -6.67
C VAL A 73 4.64 -10.88 -6.04
N SER A 74 3.82 -10.71 -5.00
CA SER A 74 3.70 -9.42 -4.29
C SER A 74 5.06 -8.99 -3.72
N ALA A 75 5.81 -9.89 -3.08
CA ALA A 75 7.14 -9.57 -2.54
C ALA A 75 8.20 -9.27 -3.60
N ARG A 76 8.10 -9.92 -4.77
CA ARG A 76 9.08 -9.77 -5.87
C ARG A 76 8.83 -8.54 -6.74
N ARG A 77 7.62 -8.01 -6.75
CA ARG A 77 7.23 -6.84 -7.57
C ARG A 77 7.42 -5.51 -6.87
N MET A 78 7.46 -5.50 -5.54
CA MET A 78 7.61 -4.32 -4.72
C MET A 78 8.99 -3.67 -4.81
#